data_AF-A0A7V2HBA4-F1
#
_entry.id   AF-A0A7V2HBA4-F1
#
_cell.length_a   1.000
_cell.length_b   1.000
_cell.length_c   1.000
_cell.angle_alpha   90.00
_cell.angle_beta   90.00
_cell.angle_gamma   90.00
#
_symmetry.space_group_name_H-M   'P 1'
#
loop_
_entity.id
_entity.type
_entity.pdbx_description
1 polymer ?
#
loop_
_entity_poly.entity_id
_entity_poly.type
_entity_poly.pdbx_seq_one_letter_code
_entity_poly.pdbx_strand_id
1 'polypeptide(L)'
;MIEAIYRADAAVVDISFLNANVFYELGIRHSLRRCVTVLVRAKGTSIPFNIQSLDVIEYDPKQPAEVIGVVSRYLRNGIKSDATDSLVHEILDLTVLTPPVVLRRRDRLSFRLKKPPNKKITIVAGDIRGTAGIDVWVNSENTNMQMARFFDGSISAIIRYLGSKRDATGNVVEDTIAEELAKVVRDRVVVPGTVVPTQPGELRRTHKVKWIFHAASVMGVPGKGYTPIVNIESCVSAAMAMADERTTRNDPIRSILFPLMGSGGSRVKPGDSVFRLIEAAVLFMEDNPDCAVREACFLAYTERDWKACMAAVDRLKDRQGRLASAALQSGIGPG
;
A
#
# COMPACT_ATOMS: atom_id res chain seq x y z
N MET A 1 25.51 -5.99 -7.39
CA MET A 1 26.16 -4.71 -7.06
C MET A 1 25.16 -3.54 -7.11
N ILE A 2 24.61 -3.18 -8.28
CA ILE A 2 23.63 -2.07 -8.40
C ILE A 2 22.40 -2.24 -7.48
N GLU A 3 21.85 -3.46 -7.39
CA GLU A 3 20.73 -3.73 -6.49
C GLU A 3 21.08 -3.50 -5.00
N ALA A 4 22.34 -3.75 -4.61
CA ALA A 4 22.78 -3.48 -3.25
C ALA A 4 22.87 -1.97 -2.97
N ILE A 5 23.41 -1.18 -3.90
CA ILE A 5 23.46 0.29 -3.82
C ILE A 5 22.05 0.87 -3.69
N TYR A 6 21.12 0.33 -4.49
CA TYR A 6 19.72 0.72 -4.48
C TYR A 6 19.05 0.44 -3.14
N ARG A 7 19.18 -0.79 -2.63
CA ARG A 7 18.53 -1.24 -1.38
C ARG A 7 19.18 -0.67 -0.12
N ALA A 8 20.47 -0.33 -0.15
CA ALA A 8 21.18 0.18 1.01
C ALA A 8 20.58 1.50 1.50
N ASP A 9 20.28 1.61 2.80
CA ASP A 9 19.79 2.84 3.40
C ASP A 9 20.88 3.93 3.42
N ALA A 10 22.13 3.52 3.55
CA ALA A 10 23.30 4.39 3.54
C ALA A 10 24.45 3.79 2.72
N ALA A 11 25.33 4.65 2.22
CA ALA A 11 26.57 4.24 1.55
C ALA A 11 27.76 5.04 2.09
N VAL A 12 28.89 4.35 2.34
CA VAL A 12 30.20 4.98 2.57
C VAL A 12 31.04 4.71 1.34
N VAL A 13 31.53 5.76 0.69
CA VAL A 13 32.23 5.68 -0.60
C VAL A 13 33.65 6.20 -0.43
N ASP A 14 34.62 5.30 -0.53
CA ASP A 14 36.04 5.64 -0.45
C ASP A 14 36.59 5.99 -1.83
N ILE A 15 36.94 7.27 -2.01
CA ILE A 15 37.46 7.80 -3.28
C ILE A 15 39.00 7.92 -3.30
N SER A 16 39.70 7.35 -2.31
CA SER A 16 41.16 7.50 -2.14
C SER A 16 41.98 7.02 -3.34
N PHE A 17 41.50 5.99 -4.04
CA PHE A 17 42.22 5.38 -5.17
C PHE A 17 41.79 5.90 -6.54
N LEU A 18 40.85 6.85 -6.59
CA LEU A 18 40.31 7.41 -7.83
C LEU A 18 39.84 6.33 -8.83
N ASN A 19 39.28 5.24 -8.32
CA ASN A 19 38.84 4.13 -9.16
C ASN A 19 37.57 4.52 -9.93
N ALA A 20 37.61 4.40 -11.26
CA ALA A 20 36.49 4.73 -12.15
C ALA A 20 35.19 3.97 -11.80
N ASN A 21 35.28 2.72 -11.34
CA ASN A 21 34.10 1.94 -10.95
C ASN A 21 33.44 2.51 -9.69
N VAL A 22 34.23 3.01 -8.73
CA VAL A 22 33.70 3.66 -7.52
C VAL A 22 32.94 4.93 -7.89
N PHE A 23 33.45 5.72 -8.84
CA PHE A 23 32.74 6.92 -9.31
C PHE A 23 31.47 6.59 -10.10
N TYR A 24 31.50 5.52 -10.91
CA TYR A 24 30.31 5.03 -11.59
C TYR A 24 29.22 4.60 -10.58
N GLU A 25 29.60 3.86 -9.54
CA GLU A 25 28.70 3.45 -8.46
C GLU A 25 28.18 4.64 -7.64
N LEU A 26 29.03 5.65 -7.39
CA LEU A 26 28.64 6.90 -6.74
C LEU A 26 27.59 7.65 -7.56
N GLY A 27 27.78 7.75 -8.88
CA GLY A 27 26.80 8.35 -9.78
C GLY A 27 25.45 7.63 -9.76
N ILE A 28 25.46 6.29 -9.73
CA ILE A 28 24.25 5.48 -9.56
C ILE A 28 23.61 5.74 -8.20
N ARG A 29 24.39 5.75 -7.10
CA ARG A 29 23.89 6.03 -5.75
C ARG A 29 23.20 7.39 -5.69
N HIS A 30 23.85 8.44 -6.18
CA HIS A 30 23.28 9.79 -6.23
C HIS A 30 22.03 9.86 -7.08
N SER A 31 21.93 9.09 -8.18
CA SER A 31 20.73 9.05 -9.01
C SER A 31 19.57 8.37 -8.29
N LEU A 32 19.83 7.26 -7.59
CA LEU A 32 18.80 6.42 -6.96
C LEU A 32 18.37 6.90 -5.56
N ARG A 33 19.25 7.61 -4.85
CA ARG A 33 19.07 7.94 -3.44
C ARG A 33 19.46 9.39 -3.21
N ARG A 34 18.54 10.12 -2.56
CA ARG A 34 18.66 11.56 -2.29
C ARG A 34 19.67 11.91 -1.19
N CYS A 35 19.82 11.02 -0.21
CA CYS A 35 20.58 11.26 1.01
C CYS A 35 21.31 10.03 1.55
N VAL A 36 22.12 10.27 2.58
CA VAL A 36 22.91 9.32 3.37
C VAL A 36 24.03 8.65 2.57
N THR A 37 24.75 9.46 1.80
CA THR A 37 25.95 9.06 1.07
C THR A 37 27.16 9.79 1.67
N VAL A 38 28.03 9.05 2.35
CA VAL A 38 29.22 9.61 3.02
C VAL A 38 30.46 9.35 2.16
N LEU A 39 31.11 10.41 1.69
CA LEU A 39 32.37 10.31 0.98
C LEU A 39 33.54 10.32 1.96
N VAL A 40 34.52 9.45 1.75
CA VAL A 40 35.77 9.43 2.51
C VAL A 40 36.97 9.43 1.58
N ARG A 41 38.08 10.06 2.01
CA ARG A 41 39.35 10.04 1.27
C ARG A 41 40.57 9.97 2.19
N ALA A 42 41.63 9.35 1.72
CA ALA A 42 42.97 9.42 2.29
C ALA A 42 43.54 10.84 2.16
N LYS A 43 44.19 11.33 3.22
CA LYS A 43 44.99 12.57 3.22
C LYS A 43 45.92 12.62 2.01
N GLY A 44 45.88 13.76 1.29
CA GLY A 44 46.71 13.98 0.10
C GLY A 44 46.07 13.55 -1.23
N THR A 45 44.87 12.94 -1.21
CA THR A 45 44.16 12.58 -2.44
C THR A 45 43.39 13.79 -2.99
N SER A 46 43.64 14.18 -4.25
CA SER A 46 42.87 15.22 -4.93
C SER A 46 41.46 14.73 -5.28
N ILE A 47 40.45 15.59 -5.07
CA ILE A 47 39.07 15.27 -5.44
C ILE A 47 38.85 15.70 -6.90
N PRO A 48 38.28 14.82 -7.77
CA PRO A 48 37.92 15.19 -9.14
C PRO A 48 36.98 16.40 -9.21
N PHE A 49 37.18 17.25 -10.21
CA PHE A 49 36.48 18.53 -10.39
C PHE A 49 34.95 18.44 -10.23
N ASN A 50 34.29 17.47 -10.87
CA ASN A 50 32.83 17.34 -10.86
C ASN A 50 32.21 17.04 -9.49
N ILE A 51 33.00 16.56 -8.53
CA ILE A 51 32.55 16.22 -7.18
C ILE A 51 33.29 17.01 -6.10
N GLN A 52 34.03 18.06 -6.50
CA GLN A 52 34.88 18.84 -5.61
C GLN A 52 34.08 19.65 -4.58
N SER A 53 32.82 19.98 -4.87
CA SER A 53 31.91 20.69 -3.97
C SER A 53 31.24 19.79 -2.94
N LEU A 54 31.42 18.47 -3.02
CA LEU A 54 30.81 17.54 -2.08
C LEU A 54 31.57 17.52 -0.74
N ASP A 55 30.83 17.29 0.33
CA ASP A 55 31.42 17.04 1.64
C ASP A 55 32.15 15.70 1.65
N VAL A 56 33.46 15.74 1.85
CA VAL A 56 34.33 14.54 1.92
C VAL A 56 35.07 14.53 3.26
N ILE A 57 34.96 13.41 3.97
CA ILE A 57 35.68 13.22 5.23
C ILE A 57 37.08 12.70 4.92
N GLU A 58 38.09 13.41 5.38
CA GLU A 58 39.48 13.02 5.20
C GLU A 58 39.99 12.16 6.36
N TYR A 59 40.74 11.10 6.05
CA TYR A 59 41.36 10.22 7.05
C TYR A 59 42.87 10.04 6.80
N ASP A 60 43.62 9.81 7.88
CA ASP A 60 45.03 9.40 7.79
C ASP A 60 45.13 7.91 7.45
N PRO A 61 45.73 7.50 6.31
CA PRO A 61 45.91 6.09 5.97
C PRO A 61 46.68 5.28 7.01
N LYS A 62 47.49 5.93 7.84
CA LYS A 62 48.23 5.28 8.94
C LYS A 62 47.35 5.06 10.17
N GLN A 63 46.27 5.82 10.32
CA GLN A 63 45.36 5.77 11.46
C GLN A 63 43.88 5.82 11.02
N PRO A 64 43.43 4.91 10.13
CA PRO A 64 42.09 4.98 9.54
C PRO A 64 40.97 4.80 10.58
N ALA A 65 41.26 4.15 11.71
CA ALA A 65 40.28 3.93 12.78
C ALA A 65 39.75 5.24 13.41
N GLU A 66 40.51 6.33 13.37
CA GLU A 66 40.11 7.62 13.96
C GLU A 66 38.87 8.22 13.29
N VAL A 67 38.64 7.91 12.00
CA VAL A 67 37.52 8.46 11.24
C VAL A 67 36.19 7.76 11.51
N ILE A 68 36.21 6.56 12.09
CA ILE A 68 35.02 5.71 12.28
C ILE A 68 33.95 6.45 13.10
N GLY A 69 34.35 7.17 14.16
CA GLY A 69 33.43 7.93 15.00
C GLY A 69 32.74 9.07 14.25
N VAL A 70 33.46 9.71 13.32
CA VAL A 70 32.95 10.80 12.49
C VAL A 70 31.96 10.26 11.45
N VAL A 71 32.36 9.23 10.69
CA VAL A 71 31.48 8.55 9.71
C VAL A 71 30.20 8.06 10.38
N SER A 72 30.32 7.42 11.56
CA SER A 72 29.17 6.93 12.33
C SER A 72 28.21 8.05 12.79
N ARG A 73 28.71 9.27 12.98
CA ARG A 73 27.89 10.44 13.31
C ARG A 73 27.16 10.95 12.07
N TYR A 74 27.84 11.07 10.95
CA TYR A 74 27.23 11.47 9.67
C TYR A 74 26.11 10.51 9.27
N LEU A 75 26.35 9.20 9.35
CA LEU A 75 25.32 8.19 9.05
C LEU A 75 24.09 8.34 9.97
N ARG A 76 24.31 8.45 11.29
CA ARG A 76 23.19 8.61 12.25
C ARG A 76 22.40 9.89 12.04
N ASN A 77 23.07 10.99 11.72
CA ASN A 77 22.42 12.27 11.48
C ASN A 77 21.69 12.28 10.13
N GLY A 78 22.31 11.74 9.08
CA GLY A 78 21.72 11.60 7.75
C GLY A 78 20.49 10.70 7.75
N ILE A 79 20.49 9.58 8.49
CA ILE A 79 19.29 8.72 8.61
C ILE A 79 18.12 9.44 9.30
N LYS A 80 18.41 10.39 10.19
CA LYS A 80 17.39 11.17 10.91
C LYS A 80 16.95 12.43 10.15
N SER A 81 17.71 12.84 9.15
CA SER A 81 17.54 14.10 8.43
C SER A 81 17.17 13.82 6.98
N ASP A 82 16.15 14.50 6.44
CA ASP A 82 15.83 14.42 5.01
C ASP A 82 16.68 15.41 4.17
N ALA A 83 17.85 15.82 4.67
CA ALA A 83 18.77 16.71 3.97
C ALA A 83 19.39 15.99 2.76
N THR A 84 19.35 16.66 1.60
CA THR A 84 19.93 16.15 0.34
C THR A 84 21.45 16.24 0.38
N ASP A 85 22.13 15.14 0.06
CA ASP A 85 23.60 15.10 -0.15
C ASP A 85 23.99 14.66 -1.57
N SER A 86 22.98 14.42 -2.42
CA SER A 86 23.15 14.08 -3.83
C SER A 86 23.00 15.32 -4.71
N LEU A 87 24.07 15.69 -5.46
CA LEU A 87 24.03 16.74 -6.48
C LEU A 87 22.92 16.52 -7.52
N VAL A 88 22.62 15.26 -7.83
CA VAL A 88 21.56 14.92 -8.80
C VAL A 88 20.20 15.36 -8.27
N HIS A 89 19.89 15.09 -7.00
CA HIS A 89 18.61 15.47 -6.39
C HIS A 89 18.57 16.92 -5.92
N GLU A 90 19.73 17.57 -5.80
CA GLU A 90 19.82 19.01 -5.57
C GLU A 90 19.46 19.81 -6.84
N ILE A 91 19.93 19.34 -8.00
CA ILE A 91 19.74 20.02 -9.28
C ILE A 91 18.43 19.58 -9.96
N LEU A 92 18.07 18.30 -9.88
CA LEU A 92 16.93 17.72 -10.57
C LEU A 92 15.83 17.29 -9.58
N ASP A 93 14.58 17.58 -9.91
CA ASP A 93 13.40 17.07 -9.19
C ASP A 93 13.10 15.61 -9.62
N LEU A 94 14.01 14.69 -9.27
CA LEU A 94 13.87 13.28 -9.60
C LEU A 94 13.02 12.53 -8.57
N THR A 95 12.00 11.84 -9.07
CA THR A 95 11.27 10.84 -8.30
C THR A 95 11.69 9.43 -8.74
N VAL A 96 12.48 8.76 -7.90
CA VAL A 96 12.87 7.36 -8.14
C VAL A 96 11.74 6.46 -7.67
N LEU A 97 10.99 5.90 -8.63
CA LEU A 97 9.91 4.98 -8.33
C LEU A 97 10.46 3.57 -8.13
N THR A 98 10.36 3.06 -6.90
CA THR A 98 10.52 1.64 -6.63
C THR A 98 9.29 0.90 -7.12
N PRO A 99 9.42 -0.08 -8.03
CA PRO A 99 8.30 -0.97 -8.31
C PRO A 99 7.86 -1.64 -7.00
N PRO A 100 6.56 -1.63 -6.68
CA PRO A 100 6.09 -2.26 -5.48
C PRO A 100 6.45 -3.75 -5.46
N VAL A 101 7.07 -4.21 -4.37
CA VAL A 101 7.34 -5.64 -4.16
C VAL A 101 6.03 -6.31 -3.76
N VAL A 102 5.45 -7.07 -4.69
CA VAL A 102 4.20 -7.81 -4.49
C VAL A 102 4.43 -8.95 -3.48
N LEU A 103 3.53 -9.06 -2.52
CA LEU A 103 3.54 -10.15 -1.54
C LEU A 103 3.12 -11.46 -2.20
N ARG A 104 4.02 -12.45 -2.17
CA ARG A 104 3.71 -13.82 -2.62
C ARG A 104 3.06 -14.68 -1.54
N ARG A 105 3.15 -14.26 -0.27
CA ARG A 105 2.48 -14.91 0.87
C ARG A 105 0.97 -14.64 0.84
N ARG A 106 0.18 -15.54 1.44
CA ARG A 106 -1.29 -15.47 1.51
C ARG A 106 -1.82 -15.46 2.93
N ASP A 107 -0.95 -15.09 3.88
CA ASP A 107 -1.26 -15.17 5.30
C ASP A 107 -2.29 -14.11 5.69
N ARG A 108 -3.10 -14.46 6.70
CA ARG A 108 -4.06 -13.55 7.32
C ARG A 108 -3.67 -13.33 8.77
N LEU A 109 -3.51 -12.08 9.15
CA LEU A 109 -3.19 -11.70 10.52
C LEU A 109 -4.37 -10.97 11.15
N SER A 110 -4.98 -11.58 12.17
CA SER A 110 -6.20 -11.07 12.80
C SER A 110 -5.93 -10.47 14.17
N PHE A 111 -6.59 -9.35 14.44
CA PHE A 111 -6.53 -8.58 15.68
C PHE A 111 -7.96 -8.37 16.19
N ARG A 112 -8.28 -8.91 17.37
CA ARG A 112 -9.60 -8.69 17.98
C ARG A 112 -9.71 -7.26 18.50
N LEU A 113 -10.90 -6.68 18.41
CA LEU A 113 -11.22 -5.45 19.15
C LEU A 113 -11.26 -5.79 20.65
N LYS A 114 -10.90 -4.84 21.52
CA LYS A 114 -11.09 -5.02 22.97
C LYS A 114 -12.56 -4.93 23.34
N LYS A 115 -13.30 -4.04 22.68
CA LYS A 115 -14.74 -3.86 22.83
C LYS A 115 -15.34 -3.59 21.44
N PRO A 116 -16.29 -4.39 20.94
CA PRO A 116 -16.67 -5.72 21.44
C PRO A 116 -15.68 -6.83 20.96
N PRO A 117 -15.39 -7.85 21.80
CA PRO A 117 -14.32 -8.83 21.54
C PRO A 117 -14.64 -9.90 20.48
N ASN A 118 -15.91 -9.98 20.05
CA ASN A 118 -16.37 -10.85 18.97
C ASN A 118 -16.09 -10.29 17.57
N LYS A 119 -15.51 -9.08 17.49
CA LYS A 119 -15.13 -8.40 16.25
C LYS A 119 -13.62 -8.42 16.07
N LYS A 120 -13.17 -8.42 14.81
CA LYS A 120 -11.75 -8.37 14.48
C LYS A 120 -11.46 -7.56 13.21
N ILE A 121 -10.26 -7.00 13.19
CA ILE A 121 -9.58 -6.49 12.00
C ILE A 121 -8.62 -7.56 11.51
N THR A 122 -8.58 -7.82 10.20
CA THR A 122 -7.67 -8.79 9.60
C THR A 122 -6.89 -8.18 8.46
N ILE A 123 -5.56 -8.31 8.47
CA ILE A 123 -4.72 -7.92 7.35
C ILE A 123 -4.51 -9.16 6.47
N VAL A 124 -4.86 -9.05 5.19
CA VAL A 124 -4.74 -10.12 4.20
C VAL A 124 -3.57 -9.79 3.29
N ALA A 125 -2.53 -10.64 3.29
CA ALA A 125 -1.38 -10.45 2.42
C ALA A 125 -1.62 -11.01 1.01
N GLY A 126 -1.09 -10.32 0.01
CA GLY A 126 -0.95 -10.81 -1.35
C GLY A 126 -2.02 -10.35 -2.31
N ASP A 127 -2.19 -11.11 -3.37
CA ASP A 127 -3.08 -10.79 -4.46
C ASP A 127 -4.53 -11.19 -4.14
N ILE A 128 -5.49 -10.32 -4.45
CA ILE A 128 -6.92 -10.61 -4.25
C ILE A 128 -7.38 -11.86 -5.01
N ARG A 129 -6.74 -12.21 -6.13
CA ARG A 129 -6.98 -13.46 -6.87
C ARG A 129 -6.78 -14.71 -6.02
N GLY A 130 -5.96 -14.63 -4.97
CA GLY A 130 -5.71 -15.71 -4.01
C GLY A 130 -6.59 -15.65 -2.76
N THR A 131 -7.53 -14.71 -2.67
CA THR A 131 -8.36 -14.48 -1.49
C THR A 131 -9.76 -15.04 -1.71
N ALA A 132 -10.27 -15.89 -0.83
CA ALA A 132 -11.63 -16.42 -0.90
C ALA A 132 -12.30 -16.47 0.48
N GLY A 133 -13.61 -16.74 0.53
CA GLY A 133 -14.36 -16.92 1.77
C GLY A 133 -14.58 -15.63 2.58
N ILE A 134 -14.62 -14.48 1.89
CA ILE A 134 -15.02 -13.20 2.47
C ILE A 134 -16.31 -12.77 1.79
N ASP A 135 -17.34 -12.45 2.57
CA ASP A 135 -18.70 -12.27 2.08
C ASP A 135 -18.84 -11.06 1.15
N VAL A 136 -18.12 -9.97 1.41
CA VAL A 136 -18.18 -8.75 0.61
C VAL A 136 -16.79 -8.32 0.18
N TRP A 137 -16.62 -8.00 -1.09
CA TRP A 137 -15.44 -7.29 -1.57
C TRP A 137 -15.79 -5.85 -1.89
N VAL A 138 -15.03 -4.93 -1.31
CA VAL A 138 -15.11 -3.51 -1.66
C VAL A 138 -14.20 -3.26 -2.86
N ASN A 139 -14.75 -2.59 -3.86
CA ASN A 139 -14.04 -2.19 -5.05
C ASN A 139 -13.84 -0.67 -5.05
N SER A 140 -12.64 -0.23 -5.38
CA SER A 140 -12.29 1.19 -5.45
C SER A 140 -12.62 1.71 -6.84
N GLU A 141 -13.61 2.60 -6.93
CA GLU A 141 -14.11 3.15 -8.20
C GLU A 141 -14.08 4.67 -8.24
N ASN A 142 -14.14 5.22 -9.44
CA ASN A 142 -14.30 6.65 -9.64
C ASN A 142 -15.74 7.11 -9.38
N THR A 143 -15.94 8.42 -9.24
CA THR A 143 -17.28 9.03 -9.07
C THR A 143 -18.24 8.79 -10.24
N ASN A 144 -17.77 8.34 -11.39
CA ASN A 144 -18.61 7.92 -12.52
C ASN A 144 -18.95 6.43 -12.47
N MET A 145 -18.46 5.70 -11.45
CA MET A 145 -18.64 4.25 -11.27
C MET A 145 -18.20 3.45 -12.51
N GLN A 146 -17.17 3.94 -13.20
CA GLN A 146 -16.62 3.29 -14.38
C GLN A 146 -15.49 2.33 -13.98
N MET A 147 -15.76 1.02 -14.09
CA MET A 147 -14.75 0.00 -13.83
C MET A 147 -13.57 0.08 -14.81
N ALA A 148 -12.39 -0.24 -14.31
CA ALA A 148 -11.15 -0.30 -15.09
C ALA A 148 -11.23 -1.36 -16.21
N ARG A 149 -10.35 -1.26 -17.21
CA ARG A 149 -10.26 -2.24 -18.30
C ARG A 149 -9.72 -3.55 -17.74
N PHE A 150 -10.10 -4.69 -18.34
CA PHE A 150 -9.75 -6.03 -17.82
C PHE A 150 -8.26 -6.26 -17.57
N PHE A 151 -7.40 -5.63 -18.36
CA PHE A 151 -5.94 -5.83 -18.30
C PHE A 151 -5.20 -4.74 -17.51
N ASP A 152 -5.93 -3.80 -16.91
CA ASP A 152 -5.30 -2.80 -16.05
C ASP A 152 -4.82 -3.46 -14.73
N GLY A 153 -3.71 -2.98 -14.18
CA GLY A 153 -3.14 -3.49 -12.92
C GLY A 153 -3.89 -3.06 -11.66
N SER A 154 -5.21 -2.91 -11.71
CA SER A 154 -6.04 -2.38 -10.62
C SER A 154 -6.92 -3.45 -9.98
N ILE A 155 -7.33 -3.23 -8.73
CA ILE A 155 -8.29 -4.11 -8.06
C ILE A 155 -9.65 -4.15 -8.80
N SER A 156 -10.07 -3.01 -9.38
CA SER A 156 -11.28 -2.90 -10.19
C SER A 156 -11.23 -3.83 -11.41
N ALA A 157 -10.12 -3.83 -12.14
CA ALA A 157 -9.91 -4.70 -13.29
C ALA A 157 -9.94 -6.19 -12.91
N ILE A 158 -9.29 -6.55 -11.79
CA ILE A 158 -9.28 -7.92 -11.29
C ILE A 158 -10.69 -8.37 -10.88
N ILE A 159 -11.43 -7.54 -10.13
CA ILE A 159 -12.80 -7.84 -9.72
C ILE A 159 -13.70 -8.01 -10.94
N ARG A 160 -13.62 -7.07 -11.91
CA ARG A 160 -14.35 -7.12 -13.17
C ARG A 160 -14.08 -8.41 -13.93
N TYR A 161 -12.81 -8.72 -14.14
CA TYR A 161 -12.40 -9.91 -14.87
C TYR A 161 -12.86 -11.18 -14.16
N LEU A 162 -12.62 -11.32 -12.85
CA LEU A 162 -12.98 -12.53 -12.10
C LEU A 162 -14.50 -12.73 -12.00
N GLY A 163 -15.27 -11.65 -11.91
CA GLY A 163 -16.73 -11.69 -11.84
C GLY A 163 -17.42 -11.92 -13.18
N SER A 164 -16.72 -11.70 -14.30
CA SER A 164 -17.25 -11.93 -15.65
C SER A 164 -17.46 -13.42 -15.96
N LYS A 165 -18.40 -13.73 -16.86
CA LYS A 165 -18.44 -15.05 -17.51
C LYS A 165 -17.41 -15.12 -18.62
N ARG A 166 -16.72 -16.24 -18.69
CA ARG A 166 -15.61 -16.44 -19.62
C ARG A 166 -15.80 -17.73 -20.41
N ASP A 167 -15.33 -17.74 -21.65
CA ASP A 167 -15.27 -18.95 -22.47
C ASP A 167 -14.12 -19.88 -22.04
N ALA A 168 -14.00 -21.02 -22.70
CA ALA A 168 -12.95 -22.01 -22.42
C ALA A 168 -11.53 -21.49 -22.68
N THR A 169 -11.37 -20.43 -23.46
CA THR A 169 -10.08 -19.78 -23.76
C THR A 169 -9.77 -18.61 -22.82
N GLY A 170 -10.69 -18.29 -21.91
CA GLY A 170 -10.52 -17.22 -20.91
C GLY A 170 -10.94 -15.83 -21.39
N ASN A 171 -11.55 -15.72 -22.58
CA ASN A 171 -12.11 -14.45 -23.06
C ASN A 171 -13.40 -14.13 -22.33
N VAL A 172 -13.63 -12.85 -22.05
CA VAL A 172 -14.86 -12.38 -21.42
C VAL A 172 -16.01 -12.44 -22.42
N VAL A 173 -17.06 -13.18 -22.05
CA VAL A 173 -18.30 -13.33 -22.82
C VAL A 173 -19.41 -12.45 -22.26
N GLU A 174 -19.43 -12.24 -20.95
CA GLU A 174 -20.42 -11.39 -20.27
C GLU A 174 -19.75 -10.60 -19.15
N ASP A 175 -19.88 -9.28 -19.18
CA ASP A 175 -19.27 -8.37 -18.20
C ASP A 175 -20.24 -8.07 -17.06
N THR A 176 -20.65 -9.15 -16.38
CA THR A 176 -21.80 -9.17 -15.45
C THR A 176 -21.77 -8.03 -14.44
N ILE A 177 -20.62 -7.77 -13.78
CA ILE A 177 -20.52 -6.75 -12.73
C ILE A 177 -20.60 -5.34 -13.34
N ALA A 178 -19.85 -5.06 -14.41
CA ALA A 178 -19.83 -3.72 -14.99
C ALA A 178 -21.18 -3.35 -15.62
N GLU A 179 -21.84 -4.32 -16.26
CA GLU A 179 -23.18 -4.14 -16.82
C GLU A 179 -24.23 -3.87 -15.74
N GLU A 180 -24.18 -4.57 -14.60
CA GLU A 180 -25.07 -4.29 -13.47
C GLU A 180 -24.79 -2.93 -12.86
N LEU A 181 -23.52 -2.58 -12.63
CA LEU A 181 -23.13 -1.29 -12.07
C LEU A 181 -23.63 -0.13 -12.93
N ALA A 182 -23.47 -0.23 -14.25
CA ALA A 182 -23.96 0.76 -15.20
C ALA A 182 -25.50 0.92 -15.13
N LYS A 183 -26.24 -0.19 -14.99
CA LYS A 183 -27.71 -0.17 -14.83
C LYS A 183 -28.16 0.51 -13.54
N VAL A 184 -27.43 0.28 -12.44
CA VAL A 184 -27.75 0.88 -11.13
C VAL A 184 -27.48 2.39 -11.14
N VAL A 185 -26.35 2.81 -11.74
CA VAL A 185 -25.89 4.20 -11.70
C VAL A 185 -26.55 5.07 -12.80
N ARG A 186 -26.99 4.48 -13.92
CA ARG A 186 -27.68 5.15 -15.03
C ARG A 186 -26.95 6.38 -15.56
N ASP A 187 -25.64 6.24 -15.78
CA ASP A 187 -24.74 7.29 -16.31
C ASP A 187 -24.63 8.56 -15.44
N ARG A 188 -24.97 8.46 -14.16
CA ARG A 188 -24.86 9.57 -13.21
C ARG A 188 -23.51 9.59 -12.53
N VAL A 189 -23.01 10.79 -12.26
CA VAL A 189 -21.92 10.99 -11.31
C VAL A 189 -22.49 10.82 -9.91
N VAL A 190 -21.87 9.97 -9.10
CA VAL A 190 -22.23 9.79 -7.69
C VAL A 190 -21.42 10.72 -6.80
N VAL A 191 -21.96 11.02 -5.62
CA VAL A 191 -21.26 11.82 -4.62
C VAL A 191 -20.02 11.05 -4.13
N PRO A 192 -18.85 11.70 -3.98
CA PRO A 192 -17.68 11.11 -3.33
C PRO A 192 -18.03 10.40 -2.02
N GLY A 193 -17.53 9.18 -1.84
CA GLY A 193 -17.82 8.35 -0.65
C GLY A 193 -19.06 7.46 -0.78
N THR A 194 -19.88 7.63 -1.83
CA THR A 194 -21.02 6.76 -2.10
C THR A 194 -20.56 5.32 -2.34
N VAL A 195 -21.27 4.36 -1.76
CA VAL A 195 -21.08 2.93 -2.02
C VAL A 195 -22.28 2.40 -2.80
N VAL A 196 -22.03 1.67 -3.88
CA VAL A 196 -23.05 1.08 -4.75
C VAL A 196 -22.87 -0.44 -4.79
N PRO A 197 -23.90 -1.23 -4.44
CA PRO A 197 -23.81 -2.69 -4.43
C PRO A 197 -24.18 -3.30 -5.78
N THR A 198 -23.53 -4.39 -6.14
CA THR A 198 -23.85 -5.25 -7.29
C THR A 198 -23.74 -6.73 -6.93
N GLN A 199 -24.32 -7.60 -7.76
CA GLN A 199 -24.05 -9.02 -7.69
C GLN A 199 -22.57 -9.30 -8.03
N PRO A 200 -22.00 -10.35 -7.44
CA PRO A 200 -20.59 -10.69 -7.62
C PRO A 200 -20.29 -11.47 -8.91
N GLY A 201 -21.30 -11.80 -9.72
CA GLY A 201 -21.13 -12.67 -10.89
C GLY A 201 -20.47 -14.01 -10.53
N GLU A 202 -19.47 -14.43 -11.33
CA GLU A 202 -18.73 -15.69 -11.13
C GLU A 202 -17.94 -15.74 -9.80
N LEU A 203 -17.69 -14.60 -9.13
CA LEU A 203 -17.04 -14.56 -7.81
C LEU A 203 -17.87 -15.26 -6.73
N ARG A 204 -19.21 -15.36 -6.90
CA ARG A 204 -20.05 -16.14 -5.99
C ARG A 204 -19.65 -17.60 -5.93
N ARG A 205 -19.45 -18.20 -7.10
CA ARG A 205 -19.10 -19.62 -7.22
C ARG A 205 -17.65 -19.86 -6.84
N THR A 206 -16.75 -19.04 -7.39
CA THR A 206 -15.30 -19.24 -7.35
C THR A 206 -14.64 -18.80 -6.05
N HIS A 207 -15.08 -17.68 -5.46
CA HIS A 207 -14.43 -17.08 -4.28
C HIS A 207 -15.37 -16.98 -3.06
N LYS A 208 -16.63 -17.41 -3.21
CA LYS A 208 -17.68 -17.35 -2.17
C LYS A 208 -18.05 -15.92 -1.76
N VAL A 209 -17.89 -14.97 -2.69
CA VAL A 209 -18.31 -13.58 -2.47
C VAL A 209 -19.83 -13.48 -2.64
N LYS A 210 -20.50 -12.81 -1.71
CA LYS A 210 -21.94 -12.56 -1.74
C LYS A 210 -22.28 -11.27 -2.46
N TRP A 211 -21.49 -10.22 -2.25
CA TRP A 211 -21.70 -8.89 -2.84
C TRP A 211 -20.39 -8.21 -3.22
N ILE A 212 -20.45 -7.36 -4.25
CA ILE A 212 -19.41 -6.37 -4.55
C ILE A 212 -19.95 -5.00 -4.20
N PHE A 213 -19.19 -4.25 -3.40
CA PHE A 213 -19.53 -2.89 -3.00
C PHE A 213 -18.56 -1.92 -3.67
N HIS A 214 -19.04 -1.16 -4.66
CA HIS A 214 -18.26 -0.18 -5.40
C HIS A 214 -18.24 1.15 -4.65
N ALA A 215 -17.09 1.56 -4.14
CA ALA A 215 -16.93 2.82 -3.42
C ALA A 215 -16.40 3.92 -4.37
N ALA A 216 -17.09 5.06 -4.46
CA ALA A 216 -16.61 6.27 -5.14
C ALA A 216 -15.47 6.92 -4.35
N SER A 217 -14.30 6.32 -4.46
CA SER A 217 -13.12 6.60 -3.65
C SER A 217 -12.09 7.48 -4.38
N VAL A 218 -12.24 7.65 -5.70
CA VAL A 218 -11.40 8.53 -6.52
C VAL A 218 -12.24 9.42 -7.43
N MET A 219 -11.69 10.57 -7.81
CA MET A 219 -12.26 11.49 -8.80
C MET A 219 -11.39 11.49 -10.05
N GLY A 220 -12.02 11.34 -11.21
CA GLY A 220 -11.34 11.48 -12.51
C GLY A 220 -11.17 12.95 -12.87
N VAL A 221 -9.96 13.33 -13.27
CA VAL A 221 -9.62 14.67 -13.72
C VAL A 221 -8.94 14.57 -15.10
N PRO A 222 -9.56 15.13 -16.17
CA PRO A 222 -8.95 15.13 -17.50
C PRO A 222 -7.51 15.67 -17.47
N GLY A 223 -6.58 14.94 -18.09
CA GLY A 223 -5.16 15.26 -18.12
C GLY A 223 -4.39 14.99 -16.82
N LYS A 224 -5.05 14.65 -15.70
CA LYS A 224 -4.41 14.34 -14.40
C LYS A 224 -4.69 12.93 -13.89
N GLY A 225 -5.58 12.18 -14.55
CA GLY A 225 -5.94 10.82 -14.14
C GLY A 225 -6.87 10.82 -12.93
N TYR A 226 -6.69 9.87 -12.02
CA TYR A 226 -7.56 9.69 -10.86
C TYR A 226 -6.88 10.17 -9.58
N THR A 227 -7.59 10.97 -8.78
CA THR A 227 -7.12 11.46 -7.49
C THR A 227 -8.03 10.94 -6.38
N PRO A 228 -7.49 10.43 -5.25
CA PRO A 228 -8.29 10.03 -4.10
C PRO A 228 -9.17 11.16 -3.57
N ILE A 229 -10.36 10.83 -3.08
CA ILE A 229 -11.22 11.79 -2.38
C ILE A 229 -10.60 12.19 -1.03
N VAL A 230 -10.97 13.35 -0.49
CA VAL A 230 -10.39 13.90 0.76
C VAL A 230 -10.70 13.03 1.98
N ASN A 231 -11.95 12.55 2.11
CA ASN A 231 -12.44 11.76 3.24
C ASN A 231 -12.59 10.30 2.83
N ILE A 232 -11.49 9.66 2.44
CA ILE A 232 -11.47 8.31 1.89
C ILE A 232 -12.04 7.24 2.83
N GLU A 233 -11.89 7.45 4.14
CA GLU A 233 -12.41 6.58 5.20
C GLU A 233 -13.94 6.56 5.27
N SER A 234 -14.62 7.58 4.74
CA SER A 234 -16.08 7.55 4.62
C SER A 234 -16.57 6.39 3.75
N CYS A 235 -15.77 5.95 2.78
CA CYS A 235 -16.05 4.76 1.97
C CYS A 235 -16.10 3.48 2.83
N VAL A 236 -15.24 3.40 3.85
CA VAL A 236 -15.20 2.26 4.78
C VAL A 236 -16.47 2.25 5.62
N SER A 237 -16.80 3.38 6.26
CA SER A 237 -18.01 3.50 7.07
C SER A 237 -19.29 3.25 6.26
N ALA A 238 -19.39 3.79 5.04
CA ALA A 238 -20.54 3.58 4.17
C ALA A 238 -20.68 2.11 3.71
N ALA A 239 -19.57 1.44 3.40
CA ALA A 239 -19.61 0.02 3.02
C ALA A 239 -19.96 -0.88 4.20
N MET A 240 -19.48 -0.56 5.41
CA MET A 240 -19.85 -1.25 6.64
C MET A 240 -21.35 -1.09 6.95
N ALA A 241 -21.88 0.13 6.84
CA ALA A 241 -23.31 0.40 7.00
C ALA A 241 -24.15 -0.38 5.98
N MET A 242 -23.73 -0.38 4.72
CA MET A 242 -24.41 -1.14 3.66
C MET A 242 -24.37 -2.66 3.90
N ALA A 243 -23.28 -3.19 4.44
CA ALA A 243 -23.18 -4.60 4.81
C ALA A 243 -24.18 -4.97 5.91
N ASP A 244 -24.35 -4.08 6.88
CA ASP A 244 -25.31 -4.28 7.96
C ASP A 244 -26.75 -4.15 7.49
N GLU A 245 -27.06 -3.19 6.63
CA GLU A 245 -28.40 -3.01 6.03
C GLU A 245 -28.81 -4.22 5.18
N ARG A 246 -27.87 -4.80 4.42
CA ARG A 246 -28.13 -5.91 3.49
C ARG A 246 -28.07 -7.28 4.15
N THR A 247 -27.61 -7.38 5.38
CA THR A 247 -27.55 -8.66 6.09
C THR A 247 -28.97 -9.19 6.32
N THR A 248 -29.18 -10.49 6.12
CA THR A 248 -30.46 -11.13 6.46
C THR A 248 -30.23 -12.28 7.42
N ARG A 249 -31.30 -12.72 8.11
CA ARG A 249 -31.22 -13.88 9.01
C ARG A 249 -30.74 -15.15 8.29
N ASN A 250 -31.15 -15.34 7.04
CA ASN A 250 -30.85 -16.53 6.25
C ASN A 250 -29.55 -16.42 5.44
N ASP A 251 -29.11 -15.19 5.16
CA ASP A 251 -27.85 -14.93 4.46
C ASP A 251 -27.08 -13.78 5.13
N PRO A 252 -26.42 -14.03 6.28
CA PRO A 252 -25.76 -12.98 7.03
C PRO A 252 -24.45 -12.56 6.36
N ILE A 253 -24.18 -11.26 6.34
CA ILE A 253 -22.88 -10.70 5.93
C ILE A 253 -22.01 -10.59 7.19
N ARG A 254 -20.97 -11.43 7.27
CA ARG A 254 -20.09 -11.54 8.45
C ARG A 254 -18.71 -10.95 8.20
N SER A 255 -18.30 -10.82 6.95
CA SER A 255 -16.94 -10.40 6.60
C SER A 255 -16.91 -9.50 5.38
N ILE A 256 -16.03 -8.50 5.39
CA ILE A 256 -15.90 -7.51 4.31
C ILE A 256 -14.43 -7.16 4.07
N LEU A 257 -13.99 -7.20 2.82
CA LEU A 257 -12.62 -6.94 2.39
C LEU A 257 -12.50 -5.56 1.75
N PHE A 258 -11.58 -4.75 2.28
CA PHE A 258 -11.24 -3.43 1.77
C PHE A 258 -9.88 -3.44 1.06
N PRO A 259 -9.76 -2.80 -0.12
CA PRO A 259 -8.47 -2.35 -0.62
C PRO A 259 -7.93 -1.20 0.23
N LEU A 260 -6.63 -0.96 0.15
CA LEU A 260 -6.02 0.26 0.69
C LEU A 260 -6.28 1.44 -0.25
N MET A 261 -7.52 1.93 -0.26
CA MET A 261 -7.95 3.05 -1.08
C MET A 261 -7.09 4.30 -0.81
N GLY A 262 -6.75 5.04 -1.86
CA GLY A 262 -5.92 6.24 -1.75
C GLY A 262 -4.40 6.02 -1.67
N SER A 263 -3.93 4.77 -1.65
CA SER A 263 -2.49 4.42 -1.62
C SER A 263 -1.77 4.52 -2.98
N GLY A 264 -2.52 4.64 -4.08
CA GLY A 264 -2.02 4.44 -5.45
C GLY A 264 -1.46 5.65 -6.20
N GLY A 265 -1.44 6.87 -5.63
CA GLY A 265 -1.00 8.03 -6.44
C GLY A 265 -1.02 9.42 -5.82
N SER A 266 -1.05 9.57 -4.49
CA SER A 266 -1.05 10.89 -3.86
C SER A 266 0.25 11.20 -3.11
N ARG A 267 0.58 12.50 -2.99
CA ARG A 267 1.67 13.05 -2.15
C ARG A 267 1.44 12.83 -0.64
N VAL A 268 0.34 12.18 -0.24
CA VAL A 268 0.04 11.84 1.15
C VAL A 268 0.92 10.67 1.55
N LYS A 269 1.58 10.76 2.72
CA LYS A 269 2.36 9.64 3.26
C LYS A 269 1.41 8.44 3.42
N PRO A 270 1.65 7.30 2.74
CA PRO A 270 0.70 6.17 2.70
C PRO A 270 0.25 5.67 4.07
N GLY A 271 1.08 5.85 5.11
CA GLY A 271 0.75 5.45 6.47
C GLY A 271 -0.47 6.15 7.06
N ASP A 272 -0.71 7.43 6.72
CA ASP A 272 -1.82 8.19 7.31
C ASP A 272 -3.17 7.79 6.71
N SER A 273 -3.22 7.54 5.40
CA SER A 273 -4.43 7.04 4.74
C SER A 273 -4.80 5.65 5.23
N VAL A 274 -3.84 4.72 5.30
CA VAL A 274 -4.08 3.34 5.77
C VAL A 274 -4.58 3.33 7.21
N PHE A 275 -4.02 4.17 8.08
CA PHE A 275 -4.51 4.32 9.45
C PHE A 275 -5.97 4.76 9.49
N ARG A 276 -6.35 5.83 8.76
CA ARG A 276 -7.75 6.32 8.71
C ARG A 276 -8.73 5.26 8.23
N LEU A 277 -8.35 4.45 7.22
CA LEU A 277 -9.18 3.36 6.72
C LEU A 277 -9.46 2.29 7.79
N ILE A 278 -8.41 1.82 8.47
CA ILE A 278 -8.54 0.80 9.51
C ILE A 278 -9.28 1.36 10.73
N GLU A 279 -8.95 2.58 11.13
CA GLU A 279 -9.59 3.28 12.25
C GLU A 279 -11.10 3.44 12.03
N ALA A 280 -11.55 3.77 10.81
CA ALA A 280 -12.97 3.90 10.50
C ALA A 280 -13.74 2.58 10.64
N ALA A 281 -13.14 1.44 10.26
CA ALA A 281 -13.77 0.13 10.50
C ALA A 281 -13.85 -0.20 11.99
N VAL A 282 -12.80 0.11 12.77
CA VAL A 282 -12.81 -0.10 14.23
C VAL A 282 -13.86 0.79 14.89
N LEU A 283 -13.92 2.09 14.55
CA LEU A 283 -14.93 3.02 15.07
C LEU A 283 -16.34 2.54 14.73
N PHE A 284 -16.58 2.14 13.48
CA PHE A 284 -17.90 1.62 13.09
C PHE A 284 -18.33 0.41 13.94
N MET A 285 -17.43 -0.56 14.16
CA MET A 285 -17.74 -1.76 14.95
C MET A 285 -17.89 -1.48 16.45
N GLU A 286 -17.19 -0.47 16.98
CA GLU A 286 -17.34 0.00 18.35
C GLU A 286 -18.67 0.71 18.56
N ASP A 287 -19.06 1.58 17.62
CA ASP A 287 -20.30 2.33 17.66
C ASP A 287 -21.54 1.46 17.37
N ASN A 288 -21.33 0.35 16.63
CA ASN A 288 -22.39 -0.59 16.23
C ASN A 288 -22.04 -2.03 16.65
N PRO A 289 -22.00 -2.34 17.97
CA PRO A 289 -21.53 -3.63 18.46
C PRO A 289 -22.38 -4.81 17.95
N ASP A 290 -23.66 -4.57 17.70
CA ASP A 290 -24.64 -5.55 17.25
C ASP A 290 -24.64 -5.77 15.73
N CYS A 291 -23.87 -5.01 14.95
CA CYS A 291 -23.82 -5.18 13.50
C CYS A 291 -23.49 -6.63 13.12
N ALA A 292 -23.97 -7.12 11.98
CA ALA A 292 -23.76 -8.50 11.60
C ALA A 292 -22.29 -8.82 11.26
N VAL A 293 -21.55 -7.82 10.76
CA VAL A 293 -20.14 -7.92 10.37
C VAL A 293 -19.28 -8.22 11.59
N ARG A 294 -18.53 -9.31 11.55
CA ARG A 294 -17.59 -9.74 12.60
C ARG A 294 -16.12 -9.49 12.22
N GLU A 295 -15.84 -9.33 10.93
CA GLU A 295 -14.49 -9.23 10.43
C GLU A 295 -14.39 -8.19 9.31
N ALA A 296 -13.58 -7.15 9.53
CA ALA A 296 -13.16 -6.22 8.48
C ALA A 296 -11.74 -6.59 8.06
N CYS A 297 -11.59 -6.98 6.80
CA CYS A 297 -10.33 -7.36 6.20
C CYS A 297 -9.74 -6.20 5.40
N PHE A 298 -8.42 -6.04 5.42
CA PHE A 298 -7.70 -5.06 4.60
C PHE A 298 -6.64 -5.78 3.76
N LEU A 299 -6.70 -5.60 2.43
CA LEU A 299 -5.81 -6.25 1.48
C LEU A 299 -4.48 -5.49 1.37
N ALA A 300 -3.42 -6.08 1.88
CA ALA A 300 -2.05 -5.63 1.67
C ALA A 300 -1.45 -6.35 0.46
N TYR A 301 -1.38 -5.68 -0.69
CA TYR A 301 -0.87 -6.28 -1.94
C TYR A 301 0.66 -6.32 -1.97
N THR A 302 1.30 -5.32 -1.36
CA THR A 302 2.76 -5.10 -1.44
C THR A 302 3.41 -5.09 -0.05
N GLU A 303 4.74 -5.25 0.02
CA GLU A 303 5.49 -5.11 1.28
C GLU A 303 5.31 -3.71 1.90
N ARG A 304 5.12 -2.67 1.07
CA ARG A 304 4.82 -1.31 1.53
C ARG A 304 3.46 -1.24 2.21
N ASP A 305 2.45 -1.85 1.59
CA ASP A 305 1.08 -1.93 2.12
C ASP A 305 1.06 -2.67 3.45
N TRP A 306 1.75 -3.81 3.52
CA TRP A 306 1.84 -4.59 4.75
C TRP A 306 2.47 -3.78 5.88
N LYS A 307 3.61 -3.13 5.64
CA LYS A 307 4.24 -2.26 6.64
C LYS A 307 3.31 -1.13 7.09
N ALA A 308 2.55 -0.51 6.17
CA ALA A 308 1.59 0.53 6.50
C ALA A 308 0.42 0.00 7.34
N CYS A 309 -0.13 -1.17 7.00
CA CYS A 309 -1.17 -1.84 7.80
C CYS A 309 -0.69 -2.19 9.20
N MET A 310 0.52 -2.75 9.31
CA MET A 310 1.10 -3.12 10.61
C MET A 310 1.34 -1.88 11.48
N ALA A 311 1.92 -0.82 10.92
CA ALA A 311 2.11 0.44 11.64
C ALA A 311 0.77 1.06 12.12
N ALA A 312 -0.28 0.97 11.31
CA ALA A 312 -1.62 1.40 11.69
C ALA A 312 -2.22 0.56 12.82
N VAL A 313 -2.08 -0.77 12.75
CA VAL A 313 -2.53 -1.69 13.81
C VAL A 313 -1.78 -1.44 15.11
N ASP A 314 -0.46 -1.29 15.07
CA ASP A 314 0.36 -1.02 16.25
C ASP A 314 -0.04 0.32 16.89
N ARG A 315 -0.35 1.34 16.09
CA ARG A 315 -0.91 2.61 16.59
C ARG A 315 -2.25 2.42 17.30
N LEU A 316 -3.16 1.61 16.75
CA LEU A 316 -4.46 1.31 17.35
C LEU A 316 -4.35 0.45 18.63
N LYS A 317 -3.31 -0.37 18.74
CA LYS A 317 -2.99 -1.15 19.95
C LYS A 317 -2.37 -0.30 21.04
N ASP A 318 -1.23 0.32 20.73
CA ASP A 318 -0.31 0.84 21.74
C ASP A 318 -0.68 2.27 22.17
N ARG A 319 -1.22 3.07 21.24
CA ARG A 319 -1.59 4.46 21.54
C ARG A 319 -3.05 4.63 21.90
N GLN A 320 -3.94 3.86 21.28
CA GLN A 320 -5.38 3.98 21.53
C GLN A 320 -5.94 2.83 22.38
N GLY A 321 -5.21 1.72 22.54
CA GLY A 321 -5.66 0.61 23.38
C GLY A 321 -6.88 -0.15 22.84
N ARG A 322 -7.19 -0.07 21.54
CA ARG A 322 -8.47 -0.56 20.95
C ARG A 322 -8.40 -1.99 20.44
N LEU A 323 -7.22 -2.44 20.01
CA LEU A 323 -7.01 -3.80 19.50
C LEU A 323 -6.22 -4.66 20.49
N ALA A 324 -6.45 -5.97 20.45
CA ALA A 324 -5.70 -6.99 21.18
C ALA A 324 -4.55 -7.56 20.32
N SER A 325 -3.65 -8.32 20.95
CA SER A 325 -2.55 -9.02 20.28
C SER A 325 -3.04 -9.96 19.17
N ALA A 326 -2.19 -10.17 18.17
CA ALA A 326 -2.55 -10.93 16.98
C ALA A 326 -2.79 -12.41 17.32
N ALA A 327 -3.77 -13.01 16.68
CA ALA A 327 -3.83 -14.46 16.52
C ALA A 327 -3.41 -14.79 15.08
N LEU A 328 -2.34 -15.57 14.91
CA LEU A 328 -2.01 -16.13 13.60
C LEU A 328 -3.07 -17.19 13.26
N GLN A 329 -3.73 -17.03 12.11
CA GLN A 329 -4.42 -18.14 11.46
C GLN A 329 -3.54 -18.63 10.32
N SER A 330 -2.81 -19.73 10.54
CA SER A 330 -2.19 -20.48 9.45
C SER A 330 -3.32 -21.02 8.57
N GLY A 331 -3.34 -20.61 7.31
CA GLY A 331 -4.29 -21.14 6.34
C GLY A 331 -4.05 -22.62 6.12
N ILE A 332 -4.87 -23.47 6.73
CA ILE A 332 -5.08 -24.84 6.28
C ILE A 332 -6.06 -24.74 5.11
N GLY A 333 -5.57 -24.89 3.89
CA GLY A 333 -6.43 -25.26 2.78
C GLY A 333 -6.84 -26.72 2.93
N PRO A 334 -8.11 -27.12 2.75
CA PRO A 334 -8.42 -28.50 2.45
C PRO A 334 -7.99 -28.78 0.99
N GLY A 335 -7.41 -29.96 0.78
CA GLY A 335 -7.09 -30.52 -0.54
C GLY A 335 -8.31 -30.91 -1.36
#